data_AF-A0A8T0EN23-F1
#
_entry.id   AF-A0A8T0EN23-F1
#
_cell.length_a   1.000
_cell.length_b   1.000
_cell.length_c   1.000
_cell.angle_alpha   90.00
_cell.angle_beta   90.00
_cell.angle_gamma   90.00
#
_symmetry.space_group_name_H-M   'P 1'
#
loop_
_entity.id
_entity.type
_entity.pdbx_description
1 polymer ?
#
loop_
_entity_poly.entity_id
_entity_poly.type
_entity_poly.pdbx_seq_one_letter_code
_entity_poly.pdbx_strand_id
1 'polypeptide(L)' 'MVRCILRYHYAVCERHFKDGEELYRITFYNESTGETLSAPLKTPRLKENAVPSIFLGCPTYFSSSTSSIRESP' A
#
# COMPACT_ATOMS: atom_id res chain seq x y z
N MET A 1 -12.02 -2.76 5.87
CA MET A 1 -11.93 -1.31 6.18
C MET A 1 -10.57 -1.03 6.80
N VAL A 2 -9.62 -0.59 5.98
CA VAL A 2 -8.26 -0.24 6.43
C VAL A 2 -8.32 1.16 7.03
N ARG A 3 -7.93 1.32 8.30
CA ARG A 3 -7.92 2.61 9.00
C ARG A 3 -6.56 3.28 8.79
N CYS A 4 -6.53 4.36 8.01
CA CYS A 4 -5.37 5.25 7.87
C CYS A 4 -5.37 6.29 9.01
N ILE A 5 -4.22 6.47 9.66
CA ILE A 5 -4.01 7.43 10.76
C ILE A 5 -3.25 8.65 10.20
N LEU A 6 -3.94 9.77 10.03
CA LEU A 6 -3.35 11.11 9.96
C LEU A 6 -4.04 11.98 11.00
N ARG A 7 -3.27 12.89 11.61
CA ARG A 7 -3.64 13.70 12.79
C ARG A 7 -4.64 14.85 12.49
N TYR A 8 -5.45 14.68 11.44
CA TYR A 8 -6.66 15.44 11.12
C TYR A 8 -7.57 14.47 10.35
N HIS A 9 -8.86 14.46 10.68
CA HIS A 9 -9.83 13.36 10.53
C HIS A 9 -10.18 12.88 9.10
N TYR A 10 -9.24 12.80 8.17
CA TYR A 10 -9.46 12.43 6.78
C TYR A 10 -8.90 11.02 6.50
N ALA A 11 -9.78 10.02 6.58
CA ALA A 11 -9.47 8.69 6.07
C ALA A 11 -9.68 8.68 4.54
N VAL A 12 -8.74 8.08 3.82
CA VAL A 12 -8.84 7.83 2.37
C VAL A 12 -9.12 6.35 2.14
N CYS A 13 -9.96 6.03 1.15
CA CYS A 13 -10.21 4.64 0.74
C CYS A 13 -9.03 4.05 -0.07
N GLU A 14 -9.03 2.73 -0.22
CA GLU A 14 -8.03 1.94 -0.96
C GLU A 14 -7.76 2.46 -2.39
N ARG A 15 -8.76 3.03 -3.06
CA ARG A 15 -8.67 3.52 -4.45
C ARG A 15 -7.68 4.68 -4.64
N HIS A 16 -7.21 5.26 -3.54
CA HIS A 16 -6.18 6.31 -3.58
C HIS A 16 -4.75 5.74 -3.66
N PHE A 17 -4.59 4.43 -3.52
CA PHE A 17 -3.32 3.72 -3.57
C PHE A 17 -3.21 2.90 -4.86
N LYS A 18 -1.98 2.60 -5.25
CA LYS A 18 -1.68 1.74 -6.41
C LYS A 18 -1.92 0.28 -6.05
N ASP A 19 -2.27 -0.52 -7.06
CA ASP A 19 -2.34 -1.96 -6.91
C ASP A 19 -0.99 -2.51 -6.42
N GLY A 20 -1.03 -3.37 -5.40
CA GLY A 20 0.16 -3.94 -4.79
C GLY A 20 0.73 -3.16 -3.61
N GLU A 21 0.20 -1.99 -3.25
CA GLU A 21 0.52 -1.28 -1.99
C GLU A 21 -0.22 -1.86 -0.77
N GLU A 22 -1.16 -2.76 -1.04
CA GLU A 22 -1.93 -3.49 -0.05
C GLU A 22 -1.32 -4.86 0.26
N LEU A 23 -1.28 -5.19 1.53
CA LEU A 23 -0.78 -6.43 2.10
C LEU A 23 -1.96 -7.30 2.50
N TYR A 24 -2.09 -8.44 1.82
CA TYR A 24 -3.08 -9.48 2.09
C TYR A 24 -2.50 -10.67 2.86
N ARG A 25 -1.17 -10.74 2.97
CA ARG A 25 -0.46 -11.82 3.65
C ARG A 25 0.58 -11.23 4.59
N ILE A 26 0.82 -11.94 5.68
CA ILE A 26 1.95 -11.70 6.56
C ILE A 26 2.88 -12.90 6.49
N THR A 27 4.18 -12.62 6.43
CA THR A 27 5.23 -13.62 6.49
C THR A 27 5.96 -13.49 7.82
N PHE A 28 6.16 -14.61 8.48
CA PHE A 28 6.95 -14.70 9.70
C PHE A 28 8.06 -15.72 9.50
N TYR A 29 9.30 -15.30 9.73
CA TYR A 29 10.44 -16.20 9.67
C TYR A 29 10.69 -16.80 11.06
N ASN A 30 10.69 -18.13 11.14
CA ASN A 30 11.04 -18.84 12.36
C ASN A 30 12.51 -19.28 12.28
N GLU A 31 13.38 -18.57 13.01
CA GLU A 31 14.81 -18.86 13.05
C GLU A 31 15.14 -20.25 13.62
N SER A 32 14.30 -20.78 14.51
CA SER A 32 14.54 -22.07 15.16
C SER A 32 14.27 -23.26 14.25
N THR A 33 13.31 -23.15 13.32
CA THR A 33 12.99 -24.21 12.35
C THR A 33 13.56 -23.94 10.96
N GLY A 34 14.03 -22.71 10.69
CA GLY A 34 14.48 -22.27 9.37
C GLY A 34 13.35 -22.09 8.36
N GLU A 35 12.09 -22.12 8.82
CA GLU A 35 10.92 -22.06 7.95
C GLU A 35 10.31 -20.65 7.91
N THR A 36 9.79 -20.27 6.73
CA THR A 36 8.98 -19.06 6.58
C THR A 36 7.51 -19.43 6.55
N LEU A 37 6.78 -18.98 7.55
CA LEU A 37 5.34 -19.15 7.63
C LEU A 37 4.65 -17.99 6.92
N SER A 38 3.69 -18.28 6.05
CA SER A 38 2.84 -17.26 5.44
C SER A 38 1.38 -17.50 5.79
N ALA A 39 0.69 -16.46 6.21
CA ALA A 39 -0.73 -16.54 6.56
C ALA A 39 -1.52 -15.39 5.90
N PRO A 40 -2.77 -15.65 5.46
CA PRO A 40 -3.65 -14.59 4.97
C PRO A 40 -4.11 -13.69 6.12
N LEU A 41 -4.21 -12.39 5.86
CA LEU A 41 -4.73 -11.41 6.80
C LEU A 41 -6.25 -11.30 6.68
N LYS A 42 -6.96 -11.28 7.82
CA LYS A 42 -8.41 -11.05 7.86
C LYS A 42 -8.78 -9.63 7.37
N THR A 43 -7.92 -8.67 7.65
CA THR A 43 -8.07 -7.27 7.19
C THR A 43 -6.80 -6.88 6.46
N PRO A 44 -6.88 -6.50 5.17
CA PRO A 44 -5.73 -5.98 4.43
C PRO A 44 -5.12 -4.78 5.13
N ARG A 45 -3.81 -4.61 5.01
CA ARG A 45 -3.07 -3.45 5.55
C ARG A 45 -2.32 -2.78 4.42
N LEU A 46 -2.05 -1.49 4.54
CA LEU A 46 -1.12 -0.84 3.63
C LEU A 46 0.32 -1.17 4.01
N LYS A 47 1.22 -1.17 3.01
CA LYS A 47 2.67 -1.19 3.26
C LYS A 47 3.08 -0.01 4.15
N GLU A 48 4.20 -0.19 4.86
CA GLU A 48 4.66 0.74 5.91
C GLU A 48 4.90 2.18 5.43
N ASN A 49 5.02 2.42 4.13
CA ASN A 49 5.20 3.76 3.56
C ASN A 49 4.30 4.01 2.35
N ALA A 50 3.16 3.32 2.26
CA ALA A 50 2.22 3.54 1.17
C ALA A 50 1.65 4.96 1.27
N VAL A 51 1.82 5.74 0.20
CA VAL A 51 1.31 7.12 0.10
C VAL A 51 0.16 7.15 -0.91
N PRO A 52 -0.98 7.79 -0.60
CA PRO A 52 -2.04 7.97 -1.57
C PRO A 52 -1.52 8.85 -2.72
N SER A 53 -1.63 8.34 -3.94
CA SER A 53 -1.10 8.97 -5.16
C SER A 53 -2.12 9.08 -6.28
N ILE A 54 -3.34 8.57 -6.07
CA ILE A 54 -4.44 8.64 -7.02
C ILE A 54 -5.49 9.61 -6.49
N PHE A 55 -5.71 10.71 -7.21
CA PHE A 55 -6.68 11.76 -6.87
C PHE A 55 -7.86 11.71 -7.84
N LEU A 56 -8.92 11.00 -7.43
CA LEU A 56 -10.14 10.85 -8.22
C LEU A 56 -10.81 12.22 -8.43
N GLY A 57 -11.18 12.54 -9.67
CA GLY A 57 -11.81 13.80 -10.03
C GLY A 57 -10.83 14.96 -10.31
N CYS A 58 -9.53 14.75 -10.13
CA CYS A 58 -8.48 15.68 -10.54
C CYS A 58 -7.91 15.30 -11.92
N PRO A 59 -7.31 16.26 -12.65
CA PRO A 59 -6.55 15.95 -13.85
C PRO A 59 -5.48 14.88 -13.59
N THR A 60 -5.27 13.99 -14.57
CA THR A 60 -4.42 12.80 -14.40
C THR A 60 -2.96 13.13 -14.06
N TYR A 61 -2.44 14.29 -14.45
CA TYR A 61 -1.08 14.73 -14.12
C TYR A 61 -0.85 15.00 -12.63
N PHE A 62 -1.90 15.18 -11.82
CA PHE A 62 -1.78 15.25 -10.37
C PHE A 62 -1.67 13.87 -9.73
N SER A 63 -2.09 12.83 -10.44
CA SER A 63 -2.02 11.45 -9.96
C SER A 63 -0.77 10.78 -10.50
N SER A 64 -0.05 10.08 -9.64
CA SER A 64 1.00 9.17 -10.10
C SER A 64 0.36 7.80 -10.22
N SER A 65 0.01 7.36 -11.43
CA SER A 65 -0.52 6.02 -11.71
C SER A 65 0.57 5.05 -12.17
N THR A 66 1.71 5.56 -12.67
CA THR A 66 2.85 4.76 -13.11
C THR A 66 4.01 4.87 -12.11
N SER A 67 4.74 3.78 -11.89
CA SER A 67 6.08 3.85 -11.29
C SER A 67 6.97 4.64 -12.24
N SER A 68 7.50 5.78 -11.80
CA SER A 68 8.33 6.65 -12.63
C SER A 68 9.56 5.89 -13.15
N ILE A 69 9.49 5.42 -14.40
CA ILE A 69 10.67 5.05 -15.18
C ILE A 69 11.31 6.39 -15.51
N ARG A 70 12.40 6.73 -14.82
CA ARG A 70 13.27 7.79 -15.33
C ARG A 70 13.90 7.22 -16.59
N GLU A 71 13.60 7.78 -17.76
CA GLU A 71 14.51 7.61 -18.89
C GLU A 71 15.82 8.29 -18.49
N SER A 72 16.86 7.48 -18.36
CA SER A 72 18.23 7.96 -18.22
C SER A 72 18.59 8.78 -19.47
N PRO A 73 19.31 9.90 -19.33
CA PRO A 73 19.75 10.71 -20.48
C PRO A 73 20.58 9.93 -21.50
#